data_AF-A0A135VXW1-F1
#
_entry.id   AF-A0A135VXW1-F1
#
_cell.length_a   1.000
_cell.length_b   1.000
_cell.length_c   1.000
_cell.angle_alpha   90.00
_cell.angle_beta   90.00
_cell.angle_gamma   90.00
#
_symmetry.space_group_name_H-M   'P 1'
#
loop_
_entity.id
_entity.type
_entity.pdbx_description
1 polymer ?
#
loop_
_entity_poly.entity_id
_entity_poly.type
_entity_poly.pdbx_seq_one_letter_code
_entity_poly.pdbx_strand_id
1 'polypeptide(L)'
;MESVGLTVCLLILQNPFEFPSFDSIIEMADLILNLALAFAIRGYLVFVLVGFMVYVTGLSDGLAKGLVVAGVALYIVGPPVLDYFVDIVGVDPLTFEGAKIAWLEYIGMTDAEFIHTLVTIGDVIVAVAILAGAILYFTPLAGDLKSKGQSLIVRAILLTPVLGFFHVTAWL
;
A
#
# COMPACT_ATOMS: atom_id res chain seq x y z
N MET A 1 -52.66 -1.85 -16.02
CA MET A 1 -51.67 -1.37 -15.03
C MET A 1 -51.66 -2.19 -13.73
N GLU A 2 -52.54 -3.17 -13.53
CA GLU A 2 -52.59 -3.99 -12.30
C GLU A 2 -51.65 -5.21 -12.29
N SER A 3 -51.17 -5.69 -13.45
CA SER A 3 -50.31 -6.88 -13.54
C SER A 3 -48.85 -6.65 -13.12
N VAL A 4 -48.37 -5.39 -13.14
CA VAL A 4 -46.98 -5.06 -12.80
C VAL A 4 -46.78 -5.09 -11.28
N GLY A 5 -47.75 -4.61 -10.49
CA GLY A 5 -47.67 -4.62 -9.03
C GLY A 5 -47.64 -6.03 -8.43
N LEU A 6 -48.41 -6.96 -8.98
CA LEU A 6 -48.44 -8.35 -8.51
C LEU A 6 -47.15 -9.10 -8.84
N THR A 7 -46.52 -8.78 -9.99
CA THR A 7 -45.25 -9.36 -10.41
C THR A 7 -44.10 -8.86 -9.53
N VAL A 8 -44.11 -7.58 -9.15
CA VAL A 8 -43.12 -7.02 -8.20
C VAL A 8 -43.29 -7.62 -6.80
N CYS A 9 -44.53 -7.77 -6.30
CA CYS A 9 -44.77 -8.43 -5.02
C CYS A 9 -44.36 -9.91 -5.02
N LEU A 10 -44.58 -10.65 -6.11
CA LEU A 10 -44.13 -12.03 -6.25
C LEU A 10 -42.60 -12.14 -6.35
N LEU A 11 -41.93 -11.20 -7.02
CA LEU A 11 -40.47 -11.10 -7.07
C LEU A 11 -39.84 -10.84 -5.70
N ILE A 12 -40.46 -9.97 -4.89
CA ILE A 12 -40.01 -9.69 -3.50
C ILE A 12 -40.26 -10.90 -2.60
N LEU A 13 -41.34 -11.66 -2.83
CA LEU A 13 -41.61 -12.88 -2.07
C LEU A 13 -40.66 -14.04 -2.43
N GLN A 14 -40.17 -14.08 -3.67
CA GLN A 14 -39.24 -15.10 -4.16
C GLN A 14 -37.77 -14.81 -3.79
N ASN A 15 -37.45 -13.56 -3.49
CA ASN A 15 -36.15 -13.14 -2.99
C ASN A 15 -36.38 -12.42 -1.65
N PRO A 16 -36.69 -13.15 -0.56
CA PRO A 16 -36.65 -12.53 0.76
C PRO A 16 -35.27 -11.88 0.88
N PHE A 17 -35.22 -10.61 1.30
CA PHE A 17 -33.94 -9.98 1.63
C PHE A 17 -33.22 -10.91 2.61
N GLU A 18 -32.24 -11.67 2.11
CA GLU A 18 -31.37 -12.51 2.92
C GLU A 18 -30.47 -11.55 3.68
N PHE A 19 -30.94 -11.10 4.83
CA PHE A 19 -30.08 -10.39 5.75
C PHE A 19 -28.98 -11.36 6.17
N PRO A 20 -27.70 -10.97 6.00
CA PRO A 20 -26.59 -11.81 6.45
C PRO A 20 -26.80 -12.15 7.92
N SER A 21 -26.53 -13.41 8.28
CA SER A 21 -26.60 -13.84 9.67
C SER A 21 -25.62 -13.00 10.50
N PHE A 22 -25.95 -12.77 11.77
CA PHE A 22 -25.08 -12.04 12.68
C PHE A 22 -23.67 -12.63 12.71
N ASP A 23 -23.56 -13.96 12.67
CA ASP A 23 -22.28 -14.68 12.59
C ASP A 23 -21.48 -14.32 11.34
N SER A 24 -22.14 -14.25 10.17
CA SER A 24 -21.45 -13.86 8.92
C SER A 24 -20.96 -12.41 8.92
N ILE A 25 -21.63 -11.52 9.67
CA ILE A 25 -21.19 -10.13 9.82
C ILE A 25 -19.94 -10.07 10.71
N ILE A 26 -19.91 -10.85 11.79
CA ILE A 26 -18.75 -10.95 12.69
C ILE A 26 -17.55 -11.55 11.96
N GLU A 27 -17.73 -12.65 11.22
CA GLU A 27 -16.68 -13.27 10.41
C GLU A 27 -16.10 -12.30 9.37
N MET A 28 -16.96 -11.54 8.70
CA MET A 28 -16.50 -10.53 7.74
C MET A 28 -15.76 -9.38 8.43
N ALA A 29 -16.19 -8.96 9.62
CA ALA A 29 -15.50 -7.94 10.39
C ALA A 29 -14.11 -8.41 10.87
N ASP A 30 -14.00 -9.65 11.36
CA ASP A 30 -12.73 -10.26 11.76
C ASP A 30 -11.74 -10.30 10.58
N LEU A 31 -12.21 -10.69 9.39
CA LEU A 31 -11.38 -10.71 8.19
C LEU A 31 -10.89 -9.32 7.78
N ILE A 32 -11.78 -8.32 7.81
CA ILE A 32 -11.44 -6.94 7.50
C ILE A 32 -10.41 -6.40 8.49
N LEU A 33 -10.56 -6.70 9.79
CA LEU A 33 -9.64 -6.24 10.82
C LEU A 33 -8.27 -6.93 10.70
N ASN A 34 -8.22 -8.23 10.42
CA ASN A 34 -6.97 -8.95 10.14
C ASN A 34 -6.27 -8.43 8.89
N LEU A 35 -7.02 -8.12 7.82
CA LEU A 35 -6.48 -7.52 6.61
C LEU A 35 -5.97 -6.09 6.88
N ALA A 36 -6.70 -5.30 7.65
CA ALA A 36 -6.27 -3.96 8.04
C ALA A 36 -4.99 -4.00 8.88
N LEU A 37 -4.86 -4.99 9.78
CA LEU A 37 -3.65 -5.21 10.56
C LEU A 37 -2.49 -5.63 9.66
N ALA A 38 -2.74 -6.49 8.69
CA ALA A 38 -1.75 -6.86 7.69
C ALA A 38 -1.26 -5.64 6.90
N PHE A 39 -2.17 -4.76 6.48
CA PHE A 39 -1.80 -3.49 5.85
C PHE A 39 -1.02 -2.56 6.78
N ALA A 40 -1.35 -2.52 8.07
CA ALA A 40 -0.62 -1.71 9.04
C ALA A 40 0.82 -2.19 9.24
N ILE A 41 1.02 -3.51 9.33
CA ILE A 41 2.33 -4.11 9.65
C ILE A 41 3.16 -4.38 8.40
N ARG A 42 2.56 -4.63 7.23
CA ARG A 42 3.26 -4.96 5.98
C ARG A 42 3.09 -3.88 4.93
N GLY A 43 1.86 -3.43 4.74
CA GLY A 43 1.49 -2.43 3.73
C GLY A 43 2.12 -1.05 3.96
N TYR A 44 2.55 -0.71 5.19
CA TYR A 44 3.23 0.56 5.47
C TYR A 44 4.49 0.76 4.62
N LEU A 45 5.20 -0.32 4.27
CA LEU A 45 6.38 -0.27 3.41
C LEU A 45 6.05 0.25 2.01
N VAL A 46 4.84 0.00 1.49
CA VAL A 46 4.39 0.60 0.22
C VAL A 46 4.45 2.11 0.34
N PHE A 47 3.82 2.67 1.37
CA PHE A 47 3.72 4.12 1.55
C PHE A 47 5.10 4.76 1.68
N VAL A 48 5.99 4.13 2.45
CA VAL A 48 7.36 4.63 2.65
C VAL A 48 8.17 4.56 1.34
N LEU A 49 8.22 3.40 0.69
CA LEU A 49 9.02 3.20 -0.51
C LEU A 49 8.47 4.00 -1.70
N VAL A 50 7.16 4.00 -1.92
CA VAL A 50 6.53 4.83 -2.95
C VAL A 50 6.76 6.32 -2.65
N GLY A 51 6.70 6.74 -1.39
CA GLY A 51 7.07 8.10 -1.00
C GLY A 51 8.48 8.49 -1.43
N PHE A 52 9.46 7.61 -1.21
CA PHE A 52 10.83 7.82 -1.69
C PHE A 52 10.93 7.80 -3.22
N MET A 53 10.23 6.91 -3.91
CA MET A 53 10.20 6.88 -5.38
C MET A 53 9.63 8.18 -5.98
N VAL A 54 8.55 8.70 -5.39
CA VAL A 54 7.97 10.01 -5.76
C VAL A 54 8.96 11.14 -5.52
N TYR A 55 9.70 11.09 -4.41
CA TYR A 55 10.75 12.09 -4.13
C TYR A 55 11.83 12.10 -5.21
N VAL A 56 12.27 10.92 -5.66
CA VAL A 56 13.30 10.76 -6.71
C VAL A 56 12.84 11.30 -8.06
N THR A 57 11.61 11.03 -8.45
CA THR A 57 11.05 11.50 -9.72
C THR A 57 10.84 13.02 -9.77
N GLY A 58 10.89 13.71 -8.62
CA GLY A 58 10.69 15.16 -8.54
C GLY A 58 9.25 15.61 -8.81
N LEU A 59 8.28 14.70 -8.75
CA LEU A 59 6.87 14.98 -9.00
C LEU A 59 6.27 15.90 -7.92
N SER A 60 6.50 15.58 -6.64
CA SER A 60 6.03 16.40 -5.51
C SER A 60 6.73 16.04 -4.21
N ASP A 61 7.53 16.98 -3.69
CA ASP A 61 8.24 16.81 -2.41
C ASP A 61 7.25 16.74 -1.22
N GLY A 62 6.12 17.44 -1.32
CA GLY A 62 5.07 17.42 -0.29
C GLY A 62 4.35 16.07 -0.22
N LEU A 63 3.98 15.51 -1.39
CA LEU A 63 3.34 14.20 -1.47
C LEU A 63 4.28 13.09 -1.02
N ALA A 64 5.55 13.15 -1.42
CA ALA A 64 6.57 12.20 -0.97
C ALA A 64 6.69 12.15 0.56
N LYS A 65 6.85 13.32 1.20
CA LYS A 65 6.91 13.41 2.67
C LYS A 65 5.61 12.95 3.32
N GLY A 66 4.47 13.34 2.76
CA GLY A 66 3.15 12.92 3.23
C GLY A 66 2.99 11.41 3.22
N LEU A 67 3.40 10.74 2.14
CA LEU A 67 3.37 9.28 2.04
C LEU A 67 4.30 8.61 3.06
N VAL A 68 5.53 9.09 3.23
CA VAL A 68 6.45 8.53 4.23
C VAL A 68 5.89 8.70 5.65
N VAL A 69 5.39 9.90 5.99
CA VAL A 69 4.78 10.16 7.29
C VAL A 69 3.53 9.30 7.50
N ALA A 70 2.68 9.16 6.48
CA ALA A 70 1.49 8.32 6.55
C ALA A 70 1.85 6.85 6.74
N GLY A 71 2.89 6.33 6.06
CA GLY A 71 3.37 4.97 6.26
C GLY A 71 3.89 4.75 7.68
N VAL A 72 4.74 5.65 8.18
CA VAL A 72 5.26 5.55 9.56
C VAL A 72 4.13 5.65 10.59
N ALA A 73 3.18 6.57 10.40
CA ALA A 73 2.02 6.71 11.26
C ALA A 73 1.12 5.47 11.21
N LEU A 74 0.91 4.89 10.03
CA LEU A 74 0.14 3.66 9.86
C LEU A 74 0.79 2.49 10.61
N TYR A 75 2.12 2.35 10.58
CA TYR A 75 2.83 1.31 11.31
C TYR A 75 2.73 1.47 12.84
N ILE A 76 2.88 2.70 13.34
CA ILE A 76 2.91 2.98 14.79
C ILE A 76 1.50 3.04 15.39
N VAL A 77 0.59 3.73 14.73
CA VAL A 77 -0.76 4.04 15.23
C VAL A 77 -1.78 2.99 14.76
N GLY A 78 -1.53 2.31 13.65
CA GLY A 78 -2.44 1.32 13.08
C GLY A 78 -2.80 0.19 14.04
N PRO A 79 -1.84 -0.57 14.59
CA PRO A 79 -2.16 -1.70 15.47
C PRO A 79 -2.98 -1.29 16.71
N PRO A 80 -2.60 -0.25 17.49
CA PRO A 80 -3.41 0.20 18.63
C PRO A 80 -4.84 0.63 18.26
N VAL A 81 -5.01 1.26 17.10
CA VAL A 81 -6.33 1.67 16.61
C VAL A 81 -7.17 0.46 16.25
N LEU A 82 -6.58 -0.56 15.63
CA LEU A 82 -7.29 -1.79 15.27
C LEU A 82 -7.65 -2.62 16.50
N ASP A 83 -6.78 -2.70 17.50
CA ASP A 83 -7.09 -3.35 18.78
C ASP A 83 -8.31 -2.70 19.44
N TYR A 84 -8.43 -1.38 19.40
CA TYR A 84 -9.62 -0.68 19.89
C TYR A 84 -10.89 -1.04 19.12
N PHE A 85 -10.81 -1.27 17.80
CA PHE A 85 -11.95 -1.70 17.00
C PHE A 85 -12.35 -3.16 17.29
N VAL A 86 -11.38 -4.03 17.54
CA VAL A 86 -11.62 -5.42 17.95
C VAL A 86 -12.48 -5.47 19.21
N ASP A 87 -12.12 -4.67 20.22
CA ASP A 87 -12.89 -4.58 21.47
C ASP A 87 -14.33 -4.09 21.26
N ILE A 88 -14.55 -3.19 20.30
CA ILE A 88 -15.90 -2.68 19.96
C ILE A 88 -16.73 -3.73 19.24
N VAL A 89 -16.14 -4.43 18.28
CA VAL A 89 -16.84 -5.41 17.44
C VAL A 89 -17.07 -6.71 18.22
N GLY A 90 -16.19 -7.03 19.18
CA GLY A 90 -16.25 -8.26 19.97
C GLY A 90 -15.74 -9.49 19.24
N VAL A 91 -14.78 -9.30 18.32
CA VAL A 91 -14.07 -10.41 17.64
C VAL A 91 -12.88 -10.87 18.47
N ASP A 92 -12.29 -12.01 18.09
CA ASP A 92 -11.09 -12.51 18.72
C ASP A 92 -9.90 -11.55 18.56
N PRO A 93 -8.94 -11.55 19.49
CA PRO A 93 -7.75 -10.71 19.39
C PRO A 93 -6.98 -10.95 18.09
N LEU A 94 -6.59 -9.87 17.43
CA LEU A 94 -5.83 -9.96 16.19
C LEU A 94 -4.44 -10.55 16.46
N THR A 95 -4.03 -11.47 15.60
CA THR A 95 -2.73 -12.11 15.69
C THR A 95 -1.89 -11.84 14.44
N PHE A 96 -0.56 -11.83 14.61
CA PHE A 96 0.36 -11.70 13.48
C PHE A 96 0.18 -12.81 12.43
N GLU A 97 -0.21 -14.02 12.88
CA GLU A 97 -0.47 -15.16 12.01
C GLU A 97 -1.79 -14.99 11.25
N GLY A 98 -2.87 -14.55 11.92
CA GLY A 98 -4.15 -14.24 11.26
C GLY A 98 -3.98 -13.16 10.17
N ALA A 99 -3.26 -12.09 10.49
CA ALA A 99 -2.91 -11.05 9.52
C ALA A 99 -2.06 -11.58 8.36
N LYS A 100 -1.16 -12.54 8.59
CA LYS A 100 -0.34 -13.16 7.54
C LYS A 100 -1.20 -13.99 6.59
N ILE A 101 -2.11 -14.79 7.13
CA ILE A 101 -3.02 -15.64 6.36
C ILE A 101 -3.95 -14.74 5.51
N ALA A 102 -4.56 -13.73 6.12
CA ALA A 102 -5.40 -12.77 5.41
C ALA A 102 -4.64 -12.04 4.30
N TRP A 103 -3.39 -11.65 4.55
CA TRP A 103 -2.53 -11.07 3.50
C TRP A 103 -2.30 -12.04 2.35
N LEU A 104 -1.90 -13.28 2.64
CA LEU A 104 -1.62 -14.28 1.62
C LEU A 104 -2.87 -14.59 0.79
N GLU A 105 -4.03 -14.69 1.42
CA GLU A 105 -5.30 -15.02 0.75
C GLU A 105 -5.76 -13.90 -0.19
N TYR A 106 -5.63 -12.64 0.22
CA TYR A 106 -6.13 -11.50 -0.55
C TYR A 106 -5.12 -10.87 -1.51
N ILE A 107 -3.86 -10.77 -1.10
CA ILE A 107 -2.79 -10.18 -1.92
C ILE A 107 -2.15 -11.27 -2.79
N GLY A 108 -2.14 -12.52 -2.34
CA GLY A 108 -1.55 -13.64 -3.09
C GLY A 108 -0.02 -13.64 -3.12
N MET A 109 0.62 -12.86 -2.24
CA MET A 109 2.09 -12.72 -2.22
C MET A 109 2.63 -12.89 -0.81
N THR A 110 3.77 -13.55 -0.71
CA THR A 110 4.54 -13.62 0.54
C THR A 110 5.23 -12.28 0.84
N ASP A 111 5.60 -12.07 2.11
CA ASP A 111 6.30 -10.86 2.55
C ASP A 111 7.60 -10.62 1.74
N ALA A 112 8.35 -11.69 1.45
CA ALA A 112 9.58 -11.62 0.67
C ALA A 112 9.33 -11.24 -0.80
N GLU A 113 8.36 -11.87 -1.46
CA GLU A 113 7.99 -11.54 -2.86
C GLU A 113 7.51 -10.10 -2.99
N PHE A 114 6.75 -9.64 -2.00
CA PHE A 114 6.24 -8.29 -1.95
C PHE A 114 7.36 -7.25 -1.79
N ILE A 115 8.28 -7.45 -0.84
CA ILE A 115 9.45 -6.58 -0.66
C ILE A 115 10.32 -6.61 -1.92
N HIS A 116 10.60 -7.80 -2.47
CA HIS A 116 11.42 -7.95 -3.67
C HIS A 116 10.80 -7.22 -4.87
N THR A 117 9.49 -7.33 -5.07
CA THR A 117 8.76 -6.60 -6.11
C THR A 117 8.91 -5.09 -5.95
N LEU A 118 8.69 -4.57 -4.74
CA LEU A 118 8.82 -3.13 -4.46
C LEU A 118 10.24 -2.62 -4.70
N VAL A 119 11.25 -3.37 -4.23
CA VAL A 119 12.66 -2.99 -4.41
C VAL A 119 13.04 -3.01 -5.89
N THR A 120 12.60 -4.03 -6.64
CA THR A 120 12.85 -4.12 -8.09
C THR A 120 12.27 -2.93 -8.85
N ILE A 121 11.04 -2.51 -8.51
CA ILE A 121 10.43 -1.29 -9.07
C ILE A 121 11.25 -0.06 -8.71
N GLY A 122 11.72 0.03 -7.47
CA GLY A 122 12.62 1.09 -7.00
C GLY A 122 13.90 1.18 -7.83
N ASP A 123 14.54 0.04 -8.09
CA ASP A 123 15.78 -0.03 -8.88
C ASP A 123 15.55 0.46 -10.32
N VAL A 124 14.42 0.08 -10.93
CA VAL A 124 14.04 0.57 -12.26
C VAL A 124 13.87 2.09 -12.26
N ILE A 125 13.20 2.65 -11.25
CA ILE A 125 13.00 4.09 -11.12
C ILE A 125 14.33 4.82 -10.93
N VAL A 126 15.22 4.30 -10.08
CA VAL A 126 16.57 4.86 -9.88
C VAL A 126 17.36 4.83 -11.17
N ALA A 127 17.36 3.71 -11.91
CA ALA A 127 18.06 3.59 -13.18
C ALA A 127 17.54 4.57 -14.22
N VAL A 128 16.21 4.69 -14.37
CA VAL A 128 15.57 5.66 -15.27
C VAL A 128 15.92 7.09 -14.86
N ALA A 129 15.90 7.40 -13.56
CA ALA A 129 16.24 8.70 -13.06
C ALA A 129 17.71 9.06 -13.33
N ILE A 130 18.65 8.17 -13.05
CA ILE A 130 20.07 8.41 -13.36
C ILE A 130 20.27 8.63 -14.85
N LEU A 131 19.65 7.80 -15.71
CA LEU A 131 19.78 7.94 -17.16
C LEU A 131 19.18 9.26 -17.67
N ALA A 132 17.94 9.58 -17.29
CA ALA A 132 17.29 10.83 -17.66
C ALA A 132 18.07 12.05 -17.13
N GLY A 133 18.54 11.97 -15.89
CA GLY A 133 19.35 13.01 -15.27
C GLY A 133 20.69 13.21 -15.98
N ALA A 134 21.35 12.12 -16.41
CA ALA A 134 22.58 12.19 -17.19
C ALA A 134 22.35 12.82 -18.57
N ILE A 135 21.29 12.43 -19.27
CA ILE A 135 20.93 13.04 -20.57
C ILE A 135 20.72 14.55 -20.41
N LEU A 136 19.95 14.96 -19.40
CA LEU A 136 19.70 16.38 -19.10
C LEU A 136 20.98 17.13 -18.72
N TYR A 137 21.85 16.51 -17.93
CA TYR A 137 23.12 17.09 -17.51
C TYR A 137 24.08 17.36 -18.66
N PHE A 138 24.16 16.42 -19.61
CA PHE A 138 25.05 16.52 -20.77
C PHE A 138 24.44 17.26 -21.96
N THR A 139 23.20 17.74 -21.86
CA THR A 139 22.57 18.56 -22.91
C THR A 139 22.89 20.04 -22.68
N PRO A 140 23.79 20.66 -23.49
CA PRO A 140 24.35 21.98 -23.22
C PRO A 140 23.43 23.17 -23.58
N LEU A 141 22.17 22.90 -24.00
CA LEU A 141 21.30 23.90 -24.64
C LEU A 141 20.57 24.85 -23.67
N ALA A 142 20.56 24.57 -22.36
CA ALA A 142 20.04 25.51 -21.35
C ALA A 142 20.62 25.20 -19.96
N GLY A 143 21.12 26.22 -19.26
CA GLY A 143 21.67 26.08 -17.89
C GLY A 143 20.69 25.44 -16.89
N ASP A 144 19.39 25.66 -17.10
CA ASP A 144 18.31 25.07 -16.30
C ASP A 144 18.17 23.55 -16.45
N LEU A 145 18.57 22.98 -17.59
CA LEU A 145 18.52 21.53 -17.80
C LEU A 145 19.66 20.85 -17.04
N LYS A 146 20.82 21.49 -16.96
CA LYS A 146 21.97 20.99 -16.22
C LYS A 146 21.67 20.89 -14.72
N SER A 147 21.08 21.92 -14.12
CA SER A 147 20.71 21.92 -12.70
C SER A 147 19.61 20.90 -12.37
N LYS A 148 18.60 20.75 -13.23
CA LYS A 148 17.57 19.71 -13.11
C LYS A 148 18.16 18.30 -13.23
N GLY A 149 19.05 18.07 -14.19
CA GLY A 149 19.75 16.80 -14.36
C GLY A 149 20.58 16.42 -13.11
N GLN A 150 21.35 17.37 -12.57
CA GLN A 150 22.10 17.16 -11.32
C GLN A 150 21.19 16.82 -10.15
N SER A 151 20.10 17.57 -9.95
CA SER A 151 19.13 17.29 -8.88
C SER A 151 18.56 15.88 -8.99
N LEU A 152 18.23 15.44 -10.20
CA LEU A 152 17.59 14.15 -10.43
C LEU A 152 18.57 12.99 -10.19
N ILE A 153 19.84 13.13 -10.60
CA ILE A 153 20.91 12.17 -10.28
C ILE A 153 21.14 12.09 -8.77
N VAL A 154 21.28 13.23 -8.08
CA VAL A 154 21.56 13.25 -6.63
C VAL A 154 20.41 12.59 -5.86
N ARG A 155 19.16 12.90 -6.19
CA ARG A 155 17.99 12.27 -5.55
C ARG A 155 17.97 10.75 -5.79
N ALA A 156 18.27 10.30 -7.00
CA ALA A 156 18.32 8.87 -7.32
C ALA A 156 19.42 8.14 -6.52
N ILE A 157 20.60 8.74 -6.39
CA ILE A 157 21.71 8.19 -5.59
C ILE A 157 21.33 8.11 -4.10
N LEU A 158 20.55 9.05 -3.57
CA LEU A 158 20.08 9.00 -2.18
C LEU A 158 19.13 7.82 -1.91
N LEU A 159 18.37 7.37 -2.91
CA LEU A 159 17.49 6.21 -2.78
C LEU A 159 18.25 4.88 -2.84
N THR A 160 19.42 4.85 -3.50
CA THR A 160 20.18 3.60 -3.68
C THR A 160 20.58 2.90 -2.37
N PRO A 161 21.11 3.59 -1.33
CA PRO A 161 21.38 2.94 -0.04
C PRO A 161 20.14 2.39 0.64
N VAL A 162 18.99 3.06 0.49
CA VAL A 162 17.71 2.61 1.07
C VAL A 162 17.26 1.31 0.38
N LEU A 163 17.29 1.26 -0.95
CA LEU A 163 16.99 0.03 -1.70
C LEU A 163 18.02 -1.07 -1.42
N GLY A 164 19.30 -0.73 -1.29
CA GLY A 164 20.36 -1.65 -0.92
C GLY A 164 20.16 -2.28 0.46
N PHE A 165 19.67 -1.51 1.43
CA PHE A 165 19.26 -2.05 2.73
C PHE A 165 18.14 -3.08 2.58
N PHE A 166 17.09 -2.76 1.83
CA PHE A 166 15.98 -3.69 1.60
C PHE A 166 16.37 -4.95 0.82
N HIS A 167 17.31 -4.83 -0.12
CA HIS A 167 17.92 -5.98 -0.77
C HIS A 167 18.55 -6.92 0.24
N VAL A 168 19.35 -6.41 1.20
CA VAL A 168 20.01 -7.25 2.21
C VAL A 168 19.02 -7.82 3.22
N THR A 169 18.08 -7.00 3.72
CA THR A 169 17.11 -7.45 4.72
C THR A 169 16.09 -8.43 4.17
N ALA A 170 15.80 -8.42 2.86
CA ALA A 170 14.91 -9.42 2.27
C ALA A 170 15.49 -10.85 2.32
N TRP A 171 16.80 -11.00 2.54
CA TRP A 171 17.47 -12.30 2.69
C TRP A 171 17.67 -12.74 4.15
N LEU A 172 17.38 -11.86 5.13
CA LEU A 172 17.49 -12.14 6.56
C LEU A 172 16.14 -12.53 7.14
#